data_AF-G4RFR8-F1
#
_entry.id   AF-G4RFR8-F1
#
_cell.length_a   1.000
_cell.length_b   1.000
_cell.length_c   1.000
_cell.angle_alpha   90.00
_cell.angle_beta   90.00
_cell.angle_gamma   90.00
#
_symmetry.space_group_name_H-M   'P 1'
#
loop_
_entity.id
_entity.type
_entity.pdbx_description
1 polymer ?
#
loop_
_entity_poly.entity_id
_entity_poly.type
_entity_poly.pdbx_seq_one_letter_code
_entity_poly.pdbx_strand_id
1 'polypeptide(L)'
;MPGQLRSALIAAALLVNGIGPVIAQDQDAVTVTVNTNMARVLRIDAPAATVIIGNPAIADVTIQDPQTLILTGRSFGRTNMIILDSNGDPIADTMVEVAQLNSDTVTVFLGNQRTSIACAPNCQPVIMLGDDTSYTSDVISSSTIIDGAASR
;
A
#
# COMPACT_ATOMS: atom_id res chain seq x y z
N MET A 1 -46.27 -46.39 -63.81
CA MET A 1 -45.24 -45.80 -64.69
C MET A 1 -45.29 -44.28 -64.52
N PRO A 2 -44.15 -43.57 -64.55
CA PRO A 2 -43.43 -43.12 -63.35
C PRO A 2 -43.16 -41.59 -63.32
N GLY A 3 -42.48 -41.10 -62.28
CA GLY A 3 -41.70 -39.85 -62.30
C GLY A 3 -42.12 -38.83 -61.23
N GLN A 4 -41.69 -38.99 -59.97
CA GLN A 4 -40.51 -38.29 -59.41
C GLN A 4 -40.65 -36.76 -59.42
N LEU A 5 -40.69 -36.11 -58.25
CA LEU A 5 -39.60 -35.21 -57.86
C LEU A 5 -39.63 -34.91 -56.36
N ARG A 6 -38.46 -35.08 -55.78
CA ARG A 6 -38.08 -34.85 -54.39
C ARG A 6 -38.03 -33.35 -54.11
N SER A 7 -38.46 -32.91 -52.94
CA SER A 7 -37.86 -31.77 -52.22
C SER A 7 -38.30 -31.79 -50.77
N ALA A 8 -37.44 -32.39 -49.93
CA ALA A 8 -37.52 -32.30 -48.48
C ALA A 8 -37.09 -30.88 -48.07
N LEU A 9 -38.03 -30.06 -47.62
CA LEU A 9 -37.74 -28.78 -46.98
C LEU A 9 -37.43 -29.06 -45.50
N ILE A 10 -36.15 -29.21 -45.18
CA ILE A 10 -35.63 -29.23 -43.81
C ILE A 10 -35.64 -27.78 -43.32
N ALA A 11 -36.60 -27.44 -42.46
CA ALA A 11 -36.62 -26.17 -41.74
C ALA A 11 -35.56 -26.22 -40.62
N ALA A 12 -34.35 -25.74 -40.91
CA ALA A 12 -33.32 -25.55 -39.90
C ALA A 12 -33.61 -24.28 -39.09
N ALA A 13 -34.10 -24.44 -37.86
CA ALA A 13 -34.25 -23.36 -36.90
C ALA A 13 -32.86 -22.93 -36.39
N LEU A 14 -32.35 -21.79 -36.86
CA LEU A 14 -31.15 -21.15 -36.31
C LEU A 14 -31.49 -20.52 -34.95
N LEU A 15 -31.08 -21.17 -33.87
CA LEU A 15 -31.00 -20.59 -32.53
C LEU A 15 -29.76 -19.69 -32.48
N VAL A 16 -29.94 -18.40 -32.73
CA VAL A 16 -28.91 -17.37 -32.47
C VAL A 16 -28.83 -17.17 -30.95
N ASN A 17 -27.88 -17.87 -30.31
CA ASN A 17 -27.51 -17.61 -28.93
C ASN A 17 -26.78 -16.26 -28.87
N GLY A 18 -27.37 -15.30 -28.19
CA GLY A 18 -26.78 -13.98 -27.95
C GLY A 18 -25.56 -14.10 -27.04
N ILE A 19 -24.37 -14.01 -27.65
CA ILE A 19 -23.11 -13.79 -26.93
C ILE A 19 -23.01 -12.29 -26.71
N GLY A 20 -23.56 -11.80 -25.60
CA GLY A 20 -23.31 -10.43 -25.15
C GLY A 20 -21.86 -10.30 -24.65
N PRO A 21 -21.21 -9.13 -24.84
CA PRO A 21 -19.87 -8.92 -24.33
C PRO A 21 -19.89 -8.95 -22.80
N VAL A 22 -19.13 -9.86 -22.21
CA VAL A 22 -18.80 -9.82 -20.78
C VAL A 22 -17.81 -8.68 -20.59
N ILE A 23 -18.27 -7.57 -20.02
CA ILE A 23 -17.37 -6.53 -19.51
C ILE A 23 -16.82 -7.10 -18.19
N ALA A 24 -15.57 -7.55 -18.21
CA ALA A 24 -14.83 -7.88 -17.01
C ALA A 24 -14.58 -6.56 -16.26
N GLN A 25 -15.25 -6.40 -15.12
CA GLN A 25 -14.99 -5.29 -14.20
C GLN A 25 -13.68 -5.62 -13.47
N ASP A 26 -12.60 -4.95 -13.87
CA ASP A 26 -11.32 -5.00 -13.15
C ASP A 26 -11.60 -4.58 -11.71
N GLN A 27 -11.41 -5.50 -10.77
CA GLN A 27 -11.56 -5.20 -9.35
C GLN A 27 -10.42 -4.27 -9.00
N ASP A 28 -10.70 -2.96 -8.90
CA ASP A 28 -9.76 -1.96 -8.41
C ASP A 28 -9.08 -2.51 -7.15
N ALA A 29 -7.81 -2.89 -7.27
CA ALA A 29 -7.03 -3.39 -6.16
C ALA A 29 -6.95 -2.29 -5.11
N VAL A 30 -7.67 -2.47 -4.00
CA VAL A 30 -7.73 -1.50 -2.91
C VAL A 30 -6.31 -1.22 -2.43
N THR A 31 -5.82 0.00 -2.70
CA THR A 31 -4.48 0.42 -2.31
C THR A 31 -4.57 1.13 -0.96
N VAL A 32 -3.82 0.63 0.02
CA VAL A 32 -3.71 1.20 1.36
C VAL A 32 -2.51 2.13 1.41
N THR A 33 -2.78 3.43 1.53
CA THR A 33 -1.73 4.44 1.68
C THR A 33 -1.40 4.70 3.15
N VAL A 34 -0.11 4.82 3.46
CA VAL A 34 0.43 5.29 4.75
C VAL A 34 1.58 6.25 4.48
N ASN A 35 1.81 7.23 5.36
CA ASN A 35 2.95 8.13 5.20
C ASN A 35 4.22 7.51 5.81
N THR A 36 5.39 7.84 5.26
CA THR A 36 6.68 7.49 5.85
C THR A 36 6.79 7.98 7.30
N ASN A 37 7.38 7.16 8.16
CA ASN A 37 7.55 7.40 9.60
C ASN A 37 6.23 7.55 10.39
N MET A 38 5.09 7.19 9.78
CA MET A 38 3.77 7.28 10.42
C MET A 38 3.10 5.90 10.49
N ALA A 39 2.20 5.77 11.45
CA ALA A 39 1.37 4.59 11.61
C ALA A 39 -0.10 4.90 11.27
N ARG A 40 -0.79 3.93 10.69
CA ARG A 40 -2.21 3.96 10.37
C ARG A 40 -2.90 2.73 10.96
N VAL A 41 -4.00 2.97 11.65
CA VAL A 41 -4.85 1.88 12.17
C VAL A 41 -5.78 1.40 11.07
N LEU A 42 -5.75 0.11 10.77
CA LEU A 42 -6.63 -0.56 9.84
C LEU A 42 -7.59 -1.45 10.63
N ARG A 43 -8.89 -1.37 10.32
CA ARG A 43 -9.89 -2.33 10.79
C ARG A 43 -10.20 -3.30 9.66
N ILE A 44 -10.37 -4.56 10.00
CA ILE A 44 -10.66 -5.65 9.05
C ILE A 44 -11.95 -6.36 9.44
N ASP A 45 -12.65 -6.92 8.45
CA ASP A 45 -13.98 -7.49 8.62
C ASP A 45 -13.97 -8.91 9.22
N ALA A 46 -12.80 -9.54 9.28
CA ALA A 46 -12.60 -10.89 9.83
C ALA A 46 -11.35 -10.97 10.72
N PRO A 47 -11.31 -11.88 11.72
CA PRO A 47 -10.15 -12.06 12.58
C PRO A 47 -8.89 -12.49 11.83
N ALA A 48 -7.84 -11.67 11.85
CA ALA A 48 -6.52 -12.02 11.34
C ALA A 48 -5.74 -12.88 12.34
N ALA A 49 -5.12 -13.95 11.85
CA ALA A 49 -4.17 -14.74 12.62
C ALA A 49 -2.73 -14.47 12.16
N THR A 50 -2.52 -14.17 10.88
CA THR A 50 -1.20 -13.91 10.30
C THR A 50 -1.28 -12.76 9.32
N VAL A 51 -0.27 -11.88 9.34
CA VAL A 51 -0.11 -10.81 8.35
C VAL A 51 1.30 -10.89 7.77
N ILE A 52 1.39 -10.74 6.46
CA ILE A 52 2.63 -10.84 5.70
C ILE A 52 2.80 -9.55 4.90
N ILE A 53 3.96 -8.92 5.03
CA ILE A 53 4.39 -7.81 4.17
C ILE A 53 5.43 -8.33 3.19
N GLY A 54 5.25 -8.06 1.89
CA GLY A 54 6.18 -8.50 0.87
C GLY A 54 7.60 -7.95 1.06
N ASN A 55 7.73 -6.67 1.42
CA ASN A 55 9.00 -6.04 1.74
C ASN A 55 8.95 -5.27 3.07
N PRO A 56 9.47 -5.86 4.17
CA PRO A 56 9.52 -5.22 5.50
C PRO A 56 10.37 -3.94 5.57
N ALA A 57 11.22 -3.67 4.58
CA ALA A 57 11.96 -2.40 4.51
C ALA A 57 11.04 -1.22 4.13
N ILE A 58 9.95 -1.48 3.41
CA ILE A 58 8.98 -0.46 2.94
C ILE A 58 7.91 -0.20 4.00
N ALA A 59 7.28 -1.24 4.51
CA ALA A 59 6.22 -1.13 5.51
C ALA A 59 6.31 -2.29 6.52
N ASP A 60 5.66 -2.13 7.65
CA ASP A 60 5.55 -3.15 8.69
C ASP A 60 4.17 -3.10 9.32
N VAL A 61 3.72 -4.21 9.90
CA VAL A 61 2.37 -4.32 10.43
C VAL A 61 2.36 -5.17 11.70
N THR A 62 1.61 -4.70 12.70
CA THR A 62 1.43 -5.41 13.96
C THR A 62 -0.05 -5.64 14.21
N ILE A 63 -0.40 -6.85 14.65
CA ILE A 63 -1.74 -7.19 15.08
C ILE A 63 -1.92 -6.68 16.51
N GLN A 64 -2.80 -5.70 16.71
CA GLN A 64 -3.11 -5.16 18.05
C GLN A 64 -4.18 -6.04 18.73
N ASP A 65 -5.21 -6.40 17.98
CA ASP A 65 -6.26 -7.35 18.33
C ASP A 65 -6.72 -8.06 17.04
N PRO A 66 -7.55 -9.13 17.12
CA PRO A 66 -7.88 -9.93 15.95
C PRO A 66 -8.46 -9.15 14.77
N GLN A 67 -9.05 -7.96 14.97
CA GLN A 67 -9.65 -7.16 13.89
C GLN A 67 -8.99 -5.79 13.70
N THR A 68 -7.90 -5.51 14.42
CA THR A 68 -7.21 -4.23 14.39
C THR A 68 -5.73 -4.42 14.09
N LEU A 69 -5.29 -3.85 12.97
CA LEU A 69 -3.90 -3.85 12.53
C LEU A 69 -3.31 -2.44 12.65
N ILE A 70 -2.05 -2.36 13.06
CA ILE A 70 -1.27 -1.13 13.05
C ILE A 70 -0.24 -1.24 11.92
N LEU A 71 -0.50 -0.55 10.81
CA LEU A 71 0.40 -0.46 9.66
C LEU A 71 1.35 0.72 9.85
N THR A 72 2.66 0.50 9.73
CA THR A 72 3.71 1.54 9.85
C THR A 72 4.46 1.67 8.53
N GLY A 73 4.50 2.89 7.98
CA GLY A 73 5.32 3.21 6.81
C GLY A 73 6.78 3.41 7.21
N ARG A 74 7.69 2.59 6.69
CA ARG A 74 9.13 2.67 6.99
C ARG A 74 9.89 3.42 5.92
N SER A 75 9.75 3.04 4.65
CA SER A 75 10.42 3.69 3.52
C SER A 75 9.52 3.84 2.31
N PHE A 76 9.88 4.79 1.44
CA PHE A 76 9.13 5.07 0.22
C PHE A 76 9.05 3.86 -0.70
N GLY A 77 7.88 3.63 -1.26
CA GLY A 77 7.69 2.60 -2.26
C GLY A 77 6.32 1.95 -2.19
N ARG A 78 6.18 0.87 -2.95
CA ARG A 78 4.99 0.03 -2.98
C ARG A 78 5.37 -1.38 -2.60
N THR A 79 4.57 -1.99 -1.73
CA THR A 79 4.67 -3.41 -1.37
C THR A 79 3.26 -3.99 -1.28
N ASN A 80 3.12 -5.27 -0.99
CA ASN A 80 1.81 -5.89 -0.76
C ASN A 80 1.69 -6.35 0.69
N MET A 81 0.46 -6.40 1.16
CA MET A 81 0.08 -6.89 2.48
C MET A 81 -0.97 -7.98 2.31
N ILE A 82 -0.65 -9.17 2.79
CA ILE A 82 -1.51 -10.35 2.77
C ILE A 82 -1.94 -10.64 4.20
N ILE A 83 -3.24 -10.79 4.42
CA ILE A 83 -3.84 -11.06 5.71
C ILE A 83 -4.49 -12.44 5.64
N LEU A 84 -4.15 -13.33 6.56
CA LEU A 84 -4.66 -14.70 6.63
C LEU A 84 -5.43 -14.94 7.93
N ASP A 85 -6.45 -15.78 7.85
CA ASP A 85 -7.19 -16.29 9.01
C ASP A 85 -6.42 -17.42 9.74
N SER A 86 -7.03 -18.00 10.77
CA SER A 86 -6.41 -19.11 11.54
C SER A 86 -6.27 -20.42 10.77
N ASN A 87 -7.00 -20.59 9.66
CA ASN A 87 -6.94 -21.77 8.79
C ASN A 87 -5.89 -21.59 7.67
N GLY A 88 -5.35 -20.37 7.52
CA GLY A 88 -4.42 -20.01 6.46
C GLY A 88 -5.10 -19.50 5.20
N ASP A 89 -6.41 -19.26 5.24
CA ASP A 89 -7.17 -18.72 4.11
C ASP A 89 -6.97 -17.20 4.01
N PRO A 90 -6.80 -16.65 2.80
CA PRO A 90 -6.59 -15.22 2.62
C PRO A 90 -7.87 -14.42 2.89
N ILE A 91 -7.79 -13.52 3.87
CA ILE A 91 -8.81 -12.51 4.17
C ILE A 91 -8.68 -11.34 3.20
N ALA A 92 -7.44 -10.90 2.93
CA ALA A 92 -7.16 -9.81 2.00
C ALA A 92 -5.76 -9.93 1.39
N ASP A 93 -5.63 -9.49 0.14
CA ASP A 93 -4.36 -9.22 -0.53
C ASP A 93 -4.45 -7.81 -1.13
N THR A 94 -3.66 -6.88 -0.58
CA THR A 94 -3.78 -5.45 -0.88
C THR A 94 -2.43 -4.84 -1.16
N MET A 95 -2.40 -3.81 -2.00
CA MET A 95 -1.20 -3.04 -2.23
C MET A 95 -1.04 -1.98 -1.14
N VAL A 96 0.14 -1.89 -0.56
CA VAL A 96 0.53 -0.84 0.37
C VAL A 96 1.41 0.17 -0.34
N GLU A 97 1.04 1.43 -0.27
CA GLU A 97 1.82 2.56 -0.79
C GLU A 97 2.30 3.44 0.35
N VAL A 98 3.62 3.65 0.43
CA VAL A 98 4.24 4.50 1.43
C VAL A 98 4.68 5.81 0.80
N ALA A 99 3.97 6.88 1.14
CA ALA A 99 4.14 8.21 0.54
C ALA A 99 4.75 9.22 1.53
N GLN A 100 5.21 10.36 1.02
CA GLN A 100 5.72 11.44 1.87
C GLN A 100 4.59 12.10 2.67
N LEU A 101 4.87 12.50 3.91
CA LEU A 101 3.98 13.33 4.70
C LEU A 101 4.08 14.78 4.21
N ASN A 102 3.07 15.23 3.47
CA ASN A 102 3.12 16.51 2.75
C ASN A 102 2.60 17.71 3.55
N SER A 103 2.05 17.53 4.76
CA SER A 103 1.30 18.62 5.40
C SER A 103 2.19 19.73 5.96
N ASP A 104 3.37 19.39 6.50
CA ASP A 104 4.21 20.36 7.22
C ASP A 104 5.72 20.17 7.01
N THR A 105 6.12 19.27 6.11
CA THR A 105 7.54 19.03 5.81
C THR A 105 7.96 19.74 4.53
N VAL A 106 9.02 20.54 4.63
CA VAL A 106 9.70 21.16 3.51
C VAL A 106 11.01 20.41 3.26
N THR A 107 11.27 20.06 2.00
CA THR A 107 12.56 19.52 1.57
C THR A 107 13.37 20.61 0.88
N VAL A 108 14.59 20.85 1.36
CA VAL A 108 15.53 21.83 0.80
C VAL A 108 16.60 21.09 0.02
N PHE A 109 16.88 21.54 -1.20
CA PHE A 109 17.94 21.02 -2.05
C PHE A 109 19.02 22.09 -2.26
N LEU A 110 20.26 21.79 -1.87
CA LEU A 110 21.44 22.61 -2.12
C LEU A 110 22.48 21.78 -2.89
N GLY A 111 22.45 21.87 -4.22
CA GLY A 111 23.24 20.97 -5.06
C GLY A 111 22.75 19.52 -4.92
N ASN A 112 23.63 18.60 -4.50
CA ASN A 112 23.29 17.21 -4.21
C ASN A 112 22.84 16.97 -2.75
N GLN A 113 22.85 18.01 -1.92
CA GLN A 113 22.49 17.94 -0.51
C GLN A 113 20.97 18.08 -0.40
N ARG A 114 20.31 17.07 0.18
CA ARG A 114 18.88 17.10 0.49
C ARG A 114 18.71 17.17 2.01
N THR A 115 17.92 18.11 2.51
CA THR A 115 17.59 18.17 3.93
C THR A 115 16.09 18.36 4.12
N SER A 116 15.55 17.83 5.22
CA SER A 116 14.13 17.92 5.53
C SER A 116 13.88 18.71 6.80
N ILE A 117 12.88 19.58 6.80
CA ILE A 117 12.51 20.44 7.93
C ILE A 117 10.99 20.42 8.10
N ALA A 118 10.52 20.31 9.34
CA ALA A 118 9.10 20.41 9.67
C ALA A 118 8.76 21.83 10.15
N CYS A 119 7.78 22.49 9.54
CA CYS A 119 7.46 23.89 9.80
C CYS A 119 6.03 24.05 10.33
N ALA A 120 5.89 24.37 11.62
CA ALA A 120 4.61 24.75 12.22
C ALA A 120 4.79 25.49 13.57
N PRO A 121 4.67 26.83 13.67
CA PRO A 121 4.85 27.87 12.65
C PRO A 121 6.34 28.19 12.35
N ASN A 122 7.26 27.69 13.18
CA ASN A 122 8.70 27.80 12.99
C ASN A 122 9.24 26.46 12.47
N CYS A 123 10.28 26.52 11.65
CA CYS A 123 10.90 25.31 11.10
C CYS A 123 11.87 24.67 12.10
N GLN A 124 11.76 23.36 12.28
CA GLN A 124 12.65 22.53 13.08
C GLN A 124 13.26 21.42 12.22
N PRO A 125 14.53 21.06 12.44
CA PRO A 125 15.19 19.99 11.70
C PRO A 125 14.49 18.66 11.94
N VAL A 126 14.30 17.87 10.89
CA VAL A 126 13.80 16.49 10.98
C VAL A 126 14.66 15.59 10.10
N ILE A 127 14.76 14.33 10.48
CA ILE A 127 15.50 13.33 9.68
C ILE A 127 14.48 12.59 8.81
N MET A 128 14.65 12.67 7.50
CA MET A 128 13.91 11.86 6.54
C MET A 128 14.82 10.98 5.69
N LEU A 129 14.25 9.90 5.18
CA LEU A 129 14.95 9.03 4.24
C LEU A 129 15.38 9.81 2.99
N GLY A 130 16.63 9.65 2.61
CA GLY A 130 17.26 10.35 1.49
C GLY A 130 17.84 11.71 1.85
N ASP A 131 17.77 12.15 3.12
CA ASP A 131 18.50 13.34 3.56
C ASP A 131 20.01 13.09 3.54
N ASP A 132 20.77 14.17 3.40
CA ASP A 132 22.21 14.13 3.40
C ASP A 132 22.74 13.54 4.71
N THR A 133 23.79 12.72 4.61
CA THR A 133 24.33 11.97 5.74
C THR A 133 25.05 12.87 6.74
N SER A 134 25.65 13.97 6.30
CA SER A 134 26.27 14.96 7.20
C SER A 134 25.21 15.68 8.02
N TYR A 135 24.14 16.16 7.35
CA TYR A 135 22.98 16.76 8.03
C TYR A 135 22.35 15.80 9.05
N THR A 136 22.12 14.55 8.65
CA THR A 136 21.56 13.52 9.53
C THR A 136 22.45 13.30 10.77
N SER A 137 23.77 13.25 10.58
CA SER A 137 24.74 13.06 11.67
C SER A 137 24.77 14.24 12.64
N ASP A 138 24.64 15.47 12.13
CA ASP A 138 24.61 16.69 12.95
C ASP A 138 23.34 16.76 13.81
N VAL A 139 22.19 16.41 13.25
CA VAL A 139 20.91 16.38 13.99
C VAL A 139 20.93 15.30 15.08
N ILE A 140 21.46 14.10 14.78
CA ILE A 140 21.63 13.04 15.79
C ILE A 140 22.58 13.48 16.90
N SER A 141 23.72 14.08 16.54
CA SER A 141 24.70 14.59 17.51
C SER A 141 24.07 15.63 18.44
N SER A 142 23.28 16.55 17.89
CA SER A 142 22.54 17.55 18.66
C SER A 142 21.58 16.90 19.66
N SER A 143 20.85 15.86 19.27
CA SER A 143 19.98 15.11 20.18
C SER A 143 20.76 14.47 21.33
N THR A 144 21.88 13.79 21.01
CA THR A 144 22.68 13.11 22.05
C THR A 144 23.29 14.06 23.08
N ILE A 145 23.64 15.28 22.67
CA ILE A 145 24.15 16.32 23.58
C ILE A 145 23.05 16.75 24.57
N ILE A 146 21.82 16.92 24.09
CA ILE A 146 20.67 17.28 24.93
C ILE A 146 20.36 16.15 25.91
N ASP A 147 20.33 14.90 25.46
CA ASP A 147 20.07 13.73 26.32
C ASP A 147 21.12 13.60 27.44
N GLY A 148 22.41 13.77 27.11
CA GLY A 148 23.50 13.74 28.08
C GLY A 148 23.48 14.89 29.09
N ALA A 149 22.94 16.06 28.69
CA ALA A 149 22.73 17.18 29.60
C ALA A 149 21.52 16.97 30.53
N ALA A 150 20.47 16.31 30.04
CA ALA A 150 19.27 16.00 30.81
C ALA A 150 19.46 14.85 31.83
N SER A 151 20.44 13.98 31.61
CA SER A 151 20.75 12.84 32.50
C SER A 151 21.64 13.19 33.71
N ARG A 152 21.88 14.48 33.98
CA ARG A 152 22.63 14.97 35.16
C ARG A 152 21.71 15.66 36.15
#